data_AF-A0A964ZJ41-F1
#
_entry.id   AF-A0A964ZJ41-F1
#
_cell.length_a   1.000
_cell.length_b   1.000
_cell.length_c   1.000
_cell.angle_alpha   90.00
_cell.angle_beta   90.00
_cell.angle_gamma   90.00
#
_symmetry.space_group_name_H-M   'P 1'
#
loop_
_entity.id
_entity.type
_entity.pdbx_description
1 polymer ?
#
loop_
_entity_poly.entity_id
_entity_poly.type
_entity_poly.pdbx_seq_one_letter_code
_entity_poly.pdbx_strand_id
1 'polypeptide(L)'
;ADIDIVLDGGECHVGVESTIVDCTSNDVVLLRPGAVTAEQIDAVLRADDHPQAPRVTDGTASESRAPGMLQSHYAPRARLVLHESGDHVDAGSAPVLDFSGDLHDAAQRLYRDLRQLDADGVALAHIVLPPPGGLGQAIRDRLTKAAAGR
;
A
#
# COMPACT_ATOMS: atom_id res chain seq x y z
N ALA A 1 -26.27 -11.99 -0.39
CA ALA A 1 -24.89 -12.40 -0.70
C ALA A 1 -24.67 -13.68 0.08
N ASP A 2 -24.67 -14.82 -0.59
CA ASP A 2 -24.52 -16.11 0.08
C ASP A 2 -23.05 -16.49 0.08
N ILE A 3 -22.43 -16.39 1.24
CA ILE A 3 -21.16 -17.02 1.56
C ILE A 3 -21.49 -17.92 2.75
N ASP A 4 -21.21 -19.22 2.65
CA ASP A 4 -21.68 -20.21 3.62
C ASP A 4 -21.08 -20.01 5.02
N ILE A 5 -19.82 -19.54 5.08
CA ILE A 5 -19.05 -19.39 6.32
C ILE A 5 -18.13 -18.18 6.23
N VAL A 6 -18.01 -17.44 7.34
CA VAL A 6 -16.96 -16.46 7.59
C VAL A 6 -16.18 -16.92 8.81
N LEU A 7 -14.86 -17.07 8.66
CA LEU A 7 -13.97 -17.34 9.78
C LEU A 7 -13.49 -16.02 10.37
N ASP A 8 -13.86 -15.75 11.61
CA ASP A 8 -13.40 -14.57 12.34
C ASP A 8 -12.08 -14.87 13.06
N GLY A 9 -10.99 -14.37 12.49
CA GLY A 9 -9.64 -14.45 13.07
C GLY A 9 -9.21 -13.16 13.76
N GLY A 10 -10.12 -12.20 13.96
CA GLY A 10 -9.80 -10.86 14.43
C GLY A 10 -9.04 -10.02 13.40
N GLU A 11 -8.30 -9.04 13.90
CA GLU A 11 -7.59 -8.07 13.05
C GLU A 11 -6.36 -8.68 12.37
N CYS A 12 -6.14 -8.30 11.11
CA CYS A 12 -4.96 -8.70 10.36
C CYS A 12 -3.71 -8.09 10.99
N HIS A 13 -2.67 -8.89 11.24
CA HIS A 13 -1.42 -8.40 11.82
C HIS A 13 -0.69 -7.41 10.89
N VAL A 14 -0.75 -7.58 9.56
CA VAL A 14 -0.02 -6.71 8.62
C VAL A 14 -0.90 -5.60 8.04
N GLY A 15 -2.16 -5.92 7.70
CA GLY A 15 -3.11 -4.95 7.13
C GLY A 15 -3.01 -4.67 5.64
N VAL A 16 -1.87 -4.98 4.99
CA VAL A 16 -1.68 -4.89 3.53
C VAL A 16 -1.40 -6.26 2.92
N GLU A 17 -1.65 -6.40 1.61
CA GLU A 17 -1.42 -7.67 0.90
C GLU A 17 0.07 -8.02 0.81
N SER A 18 0.33 -9.27 0.40
CA SER A 18 1.67 -9.78 0.18
C SER A 18 2.45 -8.99 -0.87
N THR A 19 3.76 -8.93 -0.64
CA THR A 19 4.74 -8.52 -1.63
C THR A 19 4.77 -9.53 -2.78
N ILE A 20 4.82 -9.05 -4.03
CA ILE A 20 4.96 -9.88 -5.22
C ILE A 20 6.21 -9.45 -5.96
N VAL A 21 7.05 -10.41 -6.31
CA VAL A 21 8.26 -10.20 -7.12
C VAL A 21 8.27 -11.15 -8.32
N ASP A 22 8.82 -10.67 -9.44
CA ASP A 22 9.15 -11.48 -10.61
C ASP A 22 10.62 -11.88 -10.53
N CYS A 23 10.88 -13.19 -10.56
CA CYS A 23 12.22 -13.78 -10.57
C CYS A 23 12.52 -14.53 -11.86
N THR A 24 11.79 -14.24 -12.95
CA THR A 24 12.00 -14.90 -14.26
C THR A 24 13.18 -14.32 -15.03
N SER A 25 13.65 -13.13 -14.65
CA SER A 25 14.85 -12.49 -15.19
C SER A 25 16.04 -12.64 -14.23
N ASN A 26 17.24 -12.22 -14.66
CA ASN A 26 18.41 -12.19 -13.79
C ASN A 26 18.24 -11.23 -12.59
N ASP A 27 17.43 -10.18 -12.74
CA ASP A 27 17.08 -9.26 -11.67
C ASP A 27 15.72 -9.63 -11.06
N VAL A 28 15.54 -9.26 -9.80
CA VAL A 28 14.27 -9.39 -9.08
C VAL A 28 13.46 -8.13 -9.29
N VAL A 29 12.28 -8.26 -9.89
CA VAL A 29 11.42 -7.10 -10.17
C VAL A 29 10.28 -7.07 -9.15
N LEU A 30 10.19 -6.01 -8.36
CA LEU A 30 9.10 -5.79 -7.43
C LEU A 30 7.83 -5.43 -8.20
N LEU A 31 6.89 -6.36 -8.27
CA LEU A 31 5.61 -6.18 -8.95
C LEU A 31 4.54 -5.56 -8.05
N ARG A 32 4.56 -5.88 -6.75
CA ARG A 32 3.65 -5.30 -5.76
C ARG A 32 4.35 -5.13 -4.42
N PRO A 33 4.44 -3.89 -3.87
CA PRO A 33 4.95 -3.69 -2.53
C PRO A 33 3.96 -4.20 -1.49
N GLY A 34 4.50 -4.79 -0.42
CA GLY A 34 3.78 -5.36 0.72
C GLY A 34 4.65 -5.35 1.97
N ALA A 35 4.32 -6.22 2.94
CA ALA A 35 5.03 -6.30 4.22
C ALA A 35 6.51 -6.63 4.11
N VAL A 36 6.86 -7.50 3.15
CA VAL A 36 8.25 -7.87 2.87
C VAL A 36 8.83 -6.79 1.97
N THR A 37 9.78 -6.03 2.48
CA THR A 37 10.25 -4.82 1.81
C THR A 37 11.34 -5.13 0.78
N ALA A 38 11.55 -4.21 -0.16
CA ALA A 38 12.63 -4.33 -1.14
C ALA A 38 13.99 -4.46 -0.43
N GLU A 39 14.21 -3.72 0.65
CA GLU A 39 15.44 -3.74 1.46
C GLU A 39 15.63 -5.09 2.15
N GLN A 40 14.55 -5.73 2.63
CA GLN A 40 14.63 -7.06 3.23
C GLN A 40 14.99 -8.12 2.18
N ILE A 41 14.40 -8.04 0.99
CA ILE A 41 14.73 -8.94 -0.13
C ILE A 41 16.20 -8.75 -0.52
N ASP A 42 16.61 -7.50 -0.68
CA ASP A 42 17.95 -7.11 -1.08
C ASP A 42 19.02 -7.55 -0.07
N ALA A 43 18.74 -7.42 1.23
CA ALA A 43 19.62 -7.91 2.29
C ALA A 43 19.84 -9.43 2.22
N VAL A 44 18.79 -10.20 1.91
CA VAL A 44 18.91 -11.66 1.73
C VAL A 44 19.72 -12.01 0.49
N LEU A 45 19.48 -11.32 -0.64
CA LEU A 45 20.21 -11.57 -1.89
C LEU A 45 21.71 -11.25 -1.77
N ARG A 46 22.09 -10.33 -0.89
CA ARG A 46 23.49 -9.92 -0.67
C ARG A 46 24.18 -10.59 0.52
N ALA A 47 23.49 -11.44 1.28
CA ALA A 47 24.03 -12.03 2.51
C ALA A 47 25.35 -12.78 2.32
N ASP A 48 25.59 -13.36 1.13
CA ASP A 48 26.77 -14.17 0.83
C ASP A 48 27.82 -13.45 -0.07
N ASP A 49 27.77 -12.12 -0.20
CA ASP A 49 28.69 -11.32 -1.03
C ASP A 49 28.83 -11.84 -2.48
N HIS A 50 27.75 -12.42 -3.02
CA HIS A 50 27.76 -12.97 -4.36
C HIS A 50 27.99 -11.85 -5.38
N PRO A 51 29.09 -11.85 -6.16
CA PRO A 51 29.48 -10.73 -7.03
C PRO A 51 28.50 -10.45 -8.18
N GLN A 52 27.54 -11.36 -8.39
CA GLN A 52 26.46 -11.25 -9.38
C GLN A 52 25.08 -11.40 -8.71
N ALA A 53 24.92 -10.99 -7.45
CA ALA A 53 23.62 -11.02 -6.79
C ALA A 53 22.58 -10.22 -7.62
N PRO A 54 21.37 -10.76 -7.83
CA PRO A 54 20.29 -10.06 -8.51
C PRO A 54 20.03 -8.69 -7.88
N ARG A 55 19.73 -7.69 -8.70
CA ARG A 55 19.28 -6.40 -8.20
C ARG A 55 17.77 -6.45 -7.96
N VAL A 56 17.32 -5.84 -6.87
CA VAL A 56 15.90 -5.55 -6.68
C VAL A 56 15.59 -4.26 -7.43
N THR A 57 14.62 -4.30 -8.33
CA THR A 57 14.20 -3.15 -9.14
C THR A 57 12.69 -2.96 -9.01
N ASP A 58 12.22 -1.71 -9.02
CA ASP A 58 10.79 -1.45 -9.09
C ASP A 58 10.29 -1.78 -10.49
N GLY A 59 9.29 -2.66 -10.57
CA GLY A 59 8.60 -2.93 -11.82
C GLY A 59 7.75 -1.74 -12.24
N THR A 60 7.80 -1.35 -13.51
CA THR A 60 6.74 -0.51 -14.05
C THR A 60 5.48 -1.34 -14.12
N ALA A 61 4.34 -0.75 -13.74
CA ALA A 61 3.00 -1.35 -13.78
C ALA A 61 2.50 -1.66 -15.22
N SER A 62 3.40 -1.96 -16.15
CA SER A 62 3.16 -2.01 -17.59
C SER A 62 2.62 -3.35 -18.06
N GLU A 63 2.69 -4.44 -17.29
CA GLU A 63 2.06 -5.70 -17.67
C GLU A 63 1.44 -6.38 -16.47
N SER A 64 0.13 -6.62 -16.57
CA SER A 64 -0.76 -7.26 -15.60
C SER A 64 -0.35 -8.70 -15.25
N ARG A 65 0.80 -8.88 -14.57
CA ARG A 65 1.29 -10.19 -14.11
C ARG A 65 0.92 -10.50 -12.65
N ALA A 66 0.29 -9.56 -11.94
CA ALA A 66 -0.04 -9.70 -10.53
C ALA A 66 -1.48 -9.21 -10.19
N PRO A 67 -2.22 -9.89 -9.30
CA PRO A 67 -3.49 -9.40 -8.77
C PRO A 67 -3.34 -8.06 -8.02
N GLY A 68 -4.31 -7.15 -8.15
CA GLY A 68 -4.31 -5.84 -7.47
C GLY A 68 -3.58 -4.71 -8.22
N MET A 69 -3.30 -4.90 -9.51
CA MET A 69 -2.75 -3.89 -10.42
C MET A 69 -3.81 -3.00 -11.07
N LEU A 70 -5.08 -3.42 -11.06
CA LEU A 70 -6.21 -2.61 -11.53
C LEU A 70 -6.58 -1.56 -10.47
N GLN A 71 -6.65 -0.30 -10.91
CA GLN A 71 -6.67 0.90 -10.07
C GLN A 71 -7.87 0.96 -9.09
N SER A 72 -9.03 0.39 -9.44
CA SER A 72 -10.29 0.68 -8.74
C SER A 72 -10.63 -0.23 -7.54
N HIS A 73 -9.86 -1.30 -7.25
CA HIS A 73 -10.26 -2.28 -6.21
C HIS A 73 -10.17 -1.74 -4.77
N TYR A 74 -9.33 -0.73 -4.54
CA TYR A 74 -9.14 -0.10 -3.22
C TYR A 74 -9.81 1.25 -3.09
N ALA A 75 -10.40 1.77 -4.17
CA ALA A 75 -10.91 3.13 -4.20
C ALA A 75 -12.20 3.26 -3.37
N PRO A 76 -12.19 4.08 -2.31
CA PRO A 76 -13.42 4.48 -1.64
C PRO A 76 -14.29 5.32 -2.59
N ARG A 77 -15.53 5.56 -2.20
CA ARG A 77 -16.40 6.55 -2.86
C ARG A 77 -15.94 7.97 -2.54
N ALA A 78 -15.43 8.20 -1.33
CA ALA A 78 -14.83 9.47 -0.93
C ALA A 78 -13.66 9.84 -1.86
N ARG A 79 -13.62 11.09 -2.33
CA ARG A 79 -12.47 11.60 -3.08
C ARG A 79 -11.29 11.81 -2.14
N LEU A 80 -10.11 11.28 -2.50
CA LEU A 80 -8.90 11.43 -1.69
C LEU A 80 -7.99 12.51 -2.27
N VAL A 81 -7.47 13.38 -1.41
CA VAL A 81 -6.41 14.35 -1.74
C VAL A 81 -5.16 13.96 -0.96
N LEU A 82 -4.09 13.61 -1.66
CA LEU A 82 -2.85 13.15 -1.05
C LEU A 82 -1.90 14.32 -0.76
N HIS A 83 -1.25 14.28 0.39
CA HIS A 83 -0.26 15.26 0.86
C HIS A 83 1.01 14.53 1.30
N GLU A 84 2.17 15.16 1.10
CA GLU A 84 3.42 14.62 1.59
C GLU A 84 3.54 14.85 3.11
N SER A 85 4.34 14.01 3.78
CA SER A 85 4.58 14.15 5.22
C SER A 85 5.27 15.48 5.50
N GLY A 86 4.67 16.31 6.36
CA GLY A 86 5.18 17.64 6.71
C GLY A 86 4.55 18.79 5.92
N ASP A 87 3.69 18.50 4.93
CA ASP A 87 2.91 19.52 4.25
C ASP A 87 1.89 20.17 5.20
N HIS A 88 1.64 21.46 5.01
CA HIS A 88 0.51 22.12 5.66
C HIS A 88 -0.79 21.73 4.96
N VAL A 89 -1.64 20.99 5.67
CA VAL A 89 -2.94 20.55 5.15
C VAL A 89 -4.03 21.55 5.54
N ASP A 90 -4.48 22.35 4.58
CA ASP A 90 -5.73 23.11 4.72
C ASP A 90 -6.92 22.21 4.36
N ALA A 91 -7.52 21.61 5.39
CA ALA A 91 -8.62 20.66 5.24
C ALA A 91 -10.02 21.30 5.35
N GLY A 92 -10.12 22.57 5.76
CA GLY A 92 -11.40 23.15 6.15
C GLY A 92 -12.15 22.27 7.17
N SER A 93 -13.31 21.73 6.78
CA SER A 93 -14.09 20.77 7.57
C SER A 93 -13.94 19.31 7.14
N ALA A 94 -13.16 19.03 6.10
CA ALA A 94 -12.92 17.67 5.62
C ALA A 94 -12.00 16.91 6.60
N PRO A 95 -12.19 15.60 6.79
CA PRO A 95 -11.32 14.81 7.64
C PRO A 95 -9.92 14.69 7.06
N VAL A 96 -8.93 14.65 7.97
CA VAL A 96 -7.52 14.36 7.66
C VAL A 96 -7.17 13.00 8.24
N LEU A 97 -6.74 12.07 7.40
CA LEU A 97 -6.18 10.78 7.82
C LEU A 97 -4.67 10.84 7.66
N ASP A 98 -3.96 10.80 8.78
CA ASP A 98 -2.51 10.85 8.80
C ASP A 98 -1.92 9.45 8.85
N PHE A 99 -1.18 9.03 7.82
CA PHE A 99 -0.47 7.75 7.76
C PHE A 99 1.05 7.88 7.99
N SER A 100 1.54 9.06 8.39
CA SER A 100 2.96 9.35 8.60
C SER A 100 3.56 8.90 9.92
N GLY A 101 2.74 8.45 10.87
CA GLY A 101 3.16 7.88 12.14
C GLY A 101 3.71 6.46 12.02
N ASP A 102 3.35 5.59 12.97
CA ASP A 102 3.77 4.19 12.95
C ASP A 102 3.26 3.46 11.70
N LEU A 103 4.17 2.87 10.93
CA LEU A 103 3.87 2.25 9.64
C LEU A 103 3.09 0.95 9.78
N HIS A 104 3.26 0.22 10.88
CA HIS A 104 2.54 -1.03 11.11
C HIS A 104 1.08 -0.74 11.44
N ASP A 105 0.83 0.20 12.35
CA ASP A 105 -0.51 0.68 12.67
C ASP A 105 -1.17 1.30 11.45
N ALA A 106 -0.41 2.07 10.66
CA ALA A 106 -0.87 2.68 9.42
C ALA A 106 -1.34 1.63 8.41
N ALA A 107 -0.57 0.56 8.22
CA ALA A 107 -0.94 -0.55 7.35
C ALA A 107 -2.18 -1.30 7.86
N GLN A 108 -2.27 -1.58 9.17
CA GLN A 108 -3.41 -2.26 9.79
C GLN A 108 -4.73 -1.49 9.67
N ARG A 109 -4.69 -0.16 9.85
CA ARG A 109 -5.90 0.68 9.78
C ARG A 109 -6.28 1.11 8.37
N LEU A 110 -5.35 1.08 7.41
CA LEU A 110 -5.54 1.60 6.05
C LEU A 110 -6.91 1.33 5.44
N TYR A 111 -7.29 0.05 5.29
CA TYR A 111 -8.55 -0.29 4.64
C TYR A 111 -9.78 -0.03 5.51
N ARG A 112 -9.63 -0.05 6.83
CA ARG A 112 -10.69 0.28 7.78
C ARG A 112 -11.05 1.75 7.66
N ASP A 113 -10.06 2.62 7.71
CA ASP A 113 -10.26 4.07 7.66
C ASP A 113 -10.86 4.50 6.33
N LEU A 114 -10.38 3.96 5.21
CA LEU A 114 -10.96 4.24 3.89
C LEU A 114 -12.42 3.77 3.78
N ARG A 115 -12.77 2.62 4.35
CA ARG A 115 -14.17 2.14 4.39
C ARG A 115 -15.02 2.97 5.35
N GLN A 116 -14.44 3.47 6.44
CA GLN A 116 -15.12 4.31 7.41
C GLN A 116 -15.52 5.65 6.78
N LEU A 117 -14.67 6.25 5.95
CA LEU A 117 -15.02 7.45 5.17
C LEU A 117 -16.30 7.23 4.35
N ASP A 118 -16.42 6.08 3.68
CA ASP A 118 -17.61 5.75 2.89
C ASP A 118 -18.84 5.49 3.76
N ALA A 119 -18.66 4.84 4.91
CA ALA A 119 -19.74 4.60 5.88
C ALA A 119 -20.28 5.89 6.47
N ASP A 120 -19.41 6.87 6.70
CA ASP A 120 -19.75 8.19 7.23
C ASP A 120 -20.28 9.15 6.15
N GLY A 121 -20.30 8.73 4.88
CA GLY A 121 -20.78 9.55 3.76
C GLY A 121 -19.85 10.72 3.44
N VAL A 122 -18.56 10.61 3.75
CA VAL A 122 -17.56 11.65 3.48
C VAL A 122 -17.38 11.80 1.97
N ALA A 123 -17.55 13.04 1.47
CA ALA A 123 -17.37 13.32 0.05
C ALA A 123 -15.89 13.50 -0.34
N LEU A 124 -15.08 14.06 0.56
CA LEU A 124 -13.66 14.35 0.35
C LEU A 124 -12.88 14.17 1.66
N ALA A 125 -11.71 13.55 1.57
CA ALA A 125 -10.77 13.39 2.67
C ALA A 125 -9.34 13.76 2.25
N HIS A 126 -8.58 14.32 3.18
CA HIS A 126 -7.16 14.61 3.01
C HIS A 126 -6.34 13.48 3.63
N ILE A 127 -5.34 13.00 2.91
CA ILE A 127 -4.50 11.88 3.33
C ILE A 127 -3.05 12.35 3.41
N VAL A 128 -2.43 12.25 4.59
CA VAL A 128 -0.98 12.50 4.73
C VAL A 128 -0.26 11.17 4.52
N LEU A 129 0.62 11.13 3.52
CA LEU A 129 1.34 9.92 3.13
C LEU A 129 2.47 9.58 4.12
N PRO A 130 2.75 8.29 4.38
CA PRO A 130 3.93 7.89 5.14
C PRO A 130 5.23 8.25 4.43
N PRO A 131 6.38 8.27 5.11
CA PRO A 131 7.67 8.37 4.42
C PRO A 131 7.83 7.29 3.32
N PRO A 132 8.49 7.60 2.19
CA PRO A 132 8.75 6.62 1.14
C PRO A 132 9.87 5.68 1.59
N GLY A 133 9.57 4.39 1.74
CA GLY A 133 10.53 3.35 2.11
C GLY A 133 9.91 2.26 2.96
N GLY A 134 10.49 1.06 2.92
CA GLY A 134 9.98 -0.09 3.66
C GLY A 134 8.48 -0.33 3.47
N LEU A 135 7.75 -0.51 4.57
CA LEU A 135 6.29 -0.68 4.54
C LEU A 135 5.54 0.57 4.04
N GLY A 136 6.12 1.76 4.17
CA GLY A 136 5.55 3.01 3.68
C GLY A 136 5.36 3.00 2.16
N GLN A 137 6.23 2.31 1.41
CA GLN A 137 6.06 2.12 -0.04
C GLN A 137 4.77 1.36 -0.36
N ALA A 138 4.42 0.33 0.42
CA ALA A 138 3.20 -0.44 0.23
C ALA A 138 1.96 0.39 0.52
N ILE A 139 1.96 1.15 1.63
CA ILE A 139 0.84 2.01 2.02
C ILE A 139 0.62 3.11 0.97
N ARG A 140 1.70 3.77 0.52
CA ARG A 140 1.64 4.76 -0.55
C ARG A 140 1.06 4.20 -1.83
N ASP A 141 1.50 3.02 -2.26
CA ASP A 141 0.96 2.37 -3.47
C ASP A 141 -0.57 2.20 -3.39
N ARG A 142 -1.08 1.73 -2.24
CA ARG A 142 -2.52 1.56 -2.03
C ARG A 142 -3.27 2.89 -1.98
N LEU A 143 -2.74 3.90 -1.29
CA LEU A 143 -3.36 5.23 -1.20
C LEU A 143 -3.38 5.95 -2.55
N THR A 144 -2.30 5.86 -3.33
CA THR A 144 -2.23 6.42 -4.69
C THR A 144 -3.23 5.76 -5.61
N LYS A 145 -3.36 4.42 -5.56
CA LYS A 145 -4.37 3.69 -6.33
C LYS A 145 -5.79 4.06 -5.89
N ALA A 146 -6.03 4.16 -4.58
CA ALA A 146 -7.33 4.56 -4.05
C ALA A 146 -7.72 5.99 -4.47
N ALA A 147 -6.76 6.91 -4.52
CA ALA A 147 -6.97 8.30 -4.93
C ALA A 147 -7.21 8.48 -6.44
N ALA A 148 -6.78 7.51 -7.27
CA ALA A 148 -7.05 7.52 -8.71
C ALA A 148 -8.56 7.41 -9.05
N GLY A 149 -9.39 7.05 -8.07
CA GLY A 149 -10.84 6.93 -8.22
C GLY A 149 -11.26 5.58 -8.81
N ARG A 150 -12.57 5.40 -8.96
CA ARG A 150 -13.15 4.21 -9.57
C ARG A 150 -13.28 4.33 -11.08
#